data_AF-A0A5N5RDL1-F1
#
_entry.id   AF-A0A5N5RDL1-F1
#
_cell.length_a   1.000
_cell.length_b   1.000
_cell.length_c   1.000
_cell.angle_alpha   90.00
_cell.angle_beta   90.00
_cell.angle_gamma   90.00
#
_symmetry.space_group_name_H-M   'P 1'
#
loop_
_entity.id
_entity.type
_entity.pdbx_description
1 polymer ?
#
loop_
_entity_poly.entity_id
_entity_poly.type
_entity_poly.pdbx_seq_one_letter_code
_entity_poly.pdbx_strand_id
1 'polypeptide(L)'
;MRIPSMKRALAAIAAAATLAAGLIVAPGTALAAEVTPAGPDNKAAGSARIGVLSDTHYYPANYADDNDDFHDYVGGDPKLLEESNAISDKAIDMIIKDHPDYVLVTGDLTKDGEQQAEYDIAQKFKRIETETAKENGGKGTQVFVINGNHDIY
;
A
#
# COMPACT_ATOMS: atom_id res chain seq x y z
N MET A 1 -6.45 71.12 -66.90
CA MET A 1 -6.67 70.82 -65.47
C MET A 1 -6.74 69.32 -65.25
N ARG A 2 -5.61 68.64 -64.97
CA ARG A 2 -5.54 67.21 -64.58
C ARG A 2 -4.28 66.95 -63.73
N ILE A 3 -4.50 66.66 -62.45
CA ILE A 3 -3.57 66.30 -61.36
C ILE A 3 -4.46 65.53 -60.34
N PRO A 4 -4.02 64.53 -59.52
CA PRO A 4 -2.76 63.75 -59.44
C PRO A 4 -3.07 62.23 -59.72
N SER A 5 -2.39 61.17 -59.26
CA SER A 5 -1.33 61.02 -58.24
C SER A 5 -0.45 59.75 -58.33
N MET A 6 0.64 59.82 -57.54
CA MET A 6 1.43 58.73 -56.95
C MET A 6 0.76 58.24 -55.64
N LYS A 7 1.10 57.15 -54.93
CA LYS A 7 1.98 55.92 -55.03
C LYS A 7 1.45 54.97 -53.89
N ARG A 8 1.78 53.67 -53.71
CA ARG A 8 2.74 52.68 -54.29
C ARG A 8 2.15 51.25 -54.08
N ALA A 9 2.79 50.23 -54.66
CA ALA A 9 2.86 48.80 -54.28
C ALA A 9 1.84 48.15 -53.30
N LEU A 10 1.28 46.99 -53.69
CA LEU A 10 1.01 45.88 -52.77
C LEU A 10 1.08 44.50 -53.46
N ALA A 11 1.19 43.43 -52.66
CA ALA A 11 1.43 42.05 -53.07
C ALA A 11 0.24 41.39 -53.79
N ALA A 12 0.54 40.29 -54.51
CA ALA A 12 -0.46 39.52 -55.26
C ALA A 12 -1.46 38.81 -54.33
N ILE A 13 -2.75 39.00 -54.62
CA ILE A 13 -3.88 38.28 -54.02
C ILE A 13 -4.57 37.49 -55.14
N ALA A 14 -4.72 36.18 -54.95
CA ALA A 14 -5.71 35.33 -55.63
C ALA A 14 -5.80 33.98 -54.90
N ALA A 15 -6.94 33.33 -54.75
CA ALA A 15 -8.33 33.79 -54.70
C ALA A 15 -9.12 32.72 -53.90
N ALA A 16 -10.20 33.10 -53.20
CA ALA A 16 -10.92 32.17 -52.34
C ALA A 16 -11.87 31.23 -53.11
N ALA A 17 -11.99 29.98 -52.64
CA ALA A 17 -13.14 29.12 -52.89
C ALA A 17 -13.31 28.13 -51.72
N THR A 18 -14.36 28.30 -50.93
CA THR A 18 -14.78 27.36 -49.87
C THR A 18 -15.62 26.23 -50.46
N LEU A 19 -15.38 25.00 -50.01
CA LEU A 19 -16.41 23.96 -50.03
C LEU A 19 -16.23 23.04 -48.81
N ALA A 20 -17.30 22.83 -48.04
CA ALA A 20 -17.30 21.93 -46.90
C ALA A 20 -17.60 20.49 -47.34
N ALA A 21 -16.86 19.52 -46.81
CA ALA A 21 -17.20 18.11 -46.95
C ALA A 21 -16.71 17.30 -45.74
N GLY A 22 -17.65 16.62 -45.06
CA GLY A 22 -17.42 15.38 -44.32
C GLY A 22 -16.46 15.43 -43.13
N LEU A 23 -17.01 15.60 -41.93
CA LEU A 23 -16.41 15.04 -40.72
C LEU A 23 -16.41 13.50 -40.84
N ILE A 24 -15.31 12.91 -41.29
CA ILE A 24 -15.06 11.48 -41.11
C ILE A 24 -14.43 11.31 -39.73
N VAL A 25 -15.26 11.03 -38.73
CA VAL A 25 -14.76 10.43 -37.48
C VAL A 25 -14.26 9.04 -37.84
N ALA A 26 -12.94 8.88 -37.96
CA ALA A 26 -12.34 7.56 -37.96
C ALA A 26 -12.72 6.89 -36.62
N PRO A 27 -13.26 5.66 -36.62
CA PRO A 27 -13.64 4.99 -35.39
C PRO A 27 -12.41 4.85 -34.51
N GLY A 28 -12.56 5.14 -33.22
CA GLY A 28 -11.44 5.25 -32.32
C GLY A 28 -10.57 4.00 -32.36
N THR A 29 -9.30 4.17 -32.71
CA THR A 29 -8.25 3.27 -32.23
C THR A 29 -8.23 3.43 -30.71
N ALA A 30 -9.03 2.62 -30.02
CA ALA A 30 -8.76 2.34 -28.63
C ALA A 30 -7.29 1.94 -28.58
N LEU A 31 -6.49 2.70 -27.84
CA LEU A 31 -5.21 2.20 -27.36
C LEU A 31 -5.59 1.00 -26.51
N ALA A 32 -5.47 -0.19 -27.09
CA ALA A 32 -5.52 -1.40 -26.31
C ALA A 32 -4.39 -1.26 -25.30
N ALA A 33 -4.74 -0.98 -24.04
CA ALA A 33 -3.87 -1.33 -22.95
C ALA A 33 -3.49 -2.79 -23.19
N GLU A 34 -2.20 -3.10 -23.28
CA GLU A 34 -1.80 -4.49 -23.35
C GLU A 34 -2.42 -5.18 -22.14
N VAL A 35 -3.29 -6.15 -22.43
CA VAL A 35 -3.76 -7.07 -21.40
C VAL A 35 -2.53 -7.88 -21.04
N THR A 36 -1.79 -7.43 -20.02
CA THR A 36 -0.78 -8.24 -19.34
C THR A 36 -1.50 -9.50 -18.88
N PRO A 37 -1.23 -10.67 -19.49
CA PRO A 37 -2.05 -11.83 -19.21
C PRO A 37 -1.78 -12.27 -17.78
N ALA A 38 -2.81 -12.27 -16.94
CA ALA A 38 -2.79 -12.99 -15.67
C ALA A 38 -2.82 -14.50 -15.96
N GLY A 39 -1.67 -15.04 -16.39
CA GLY A 39 -1.43 -16.44 -16.69
C GLY A 39 -0.75 -17.18 -15.52
N PRO A 40 -0.96 -18.50 -15.38
CA PRO A 40 -0.58 -19.27 -14.19
C PRO A 40 0.93 -19.54 -14.04
N ASP A 41 1.74 -19.13 -15.01
CA ASP A 41 3.12 -19.56 -15.19
C ASP A 41 4.07 -18.40 -15.50
N ASN A 42 3.99 -17.35 -14.67
CA ASN A 42 4.87 -16.17 -14.71
C ASN A 42 6.31 -16.47 -14.23
N LYS A 43 6.96 -17.51 -14.78
CA LYS A 43 8.30 -17.99 -14.39
C LYS A 43 9.40 -16.94 -14.55
N ALA A 44 9.18 -15.91 -15.35
CA ALA A 44 10.11 -14.80 -15.56
C ALA A 44 10.04 -13.70 -14.48
N ALA A 45 8.93 -13.59 -13.74
CA ALA A 45 8.75 -12.58 -12.70
C ALA A 45 9.31 -13.00 -11.32
N GLY A 46 9.70 -14.27 -11.18
CA GLY A 46 9.97 -14.88 -9.87
C GLY A 46 8.70 -15.12 -9.06
N SER A 47 8.85 -15.73 -7.88
CA SER A 47 7.77 -15.93 -6.92
C SER A 47 8.10 -15.16 -5.64
N ALA A 48 7.27 -14.18 -5.27
CA ALA A 48 7.37 -13.51 -3.99
C ALA A 48 6.70 -14.35 -2.89
N ARG A 49 7.35 -14.45 -1.72
CA ARG A 49 6.76 -15.04 -0.52
C ARG A 49 6.21 -13.93 0.37
N ILE A 50 4.94 -14.06 0.74
CA ILE A 50 4.20 -13.05 1.51
C ILE A 50 3.71 -13.70 2.81
N GLY A 51 4.12 -13.14 3.94
CA GLY A 51 3.47 -13.38 5.23
C GLY A 51 2.29 -12.41 5.41
N VAL A 52 1.24 -12.85 6.09
CA VAL A 52 0.11 -11.98 6.46
C VAL A 52 -0.15 -12.12 7.95
N LEU A 53 -0.36 -10.98 8.62
CA LEU A 53 -0.68 -10.85 10.03
C LEU A 53 -1.85 -9.88 10.17
N SER A 54 -2.77 -10.10 11.10
CA SER A 54 -3.97 -9.28 11.29
C SER A 54 -4.50 -9.47 12.70
N ASP A 55 -5.26 -8.50 13.20
CA ASP A 55 -6.09 -8.63 14.41
C ASP A 55 -5.27 -9.12 15.62
N THR A 56 -4.02 -8.64 15.74
CA THR A 56 -3.12 -9.07 16.81
C THR A 56 -3.61 -8.64 18.18
N HIS A 57 -4.37 -7.53 18.25
CA HIS A 57 -4.88 -6.93 19.48
C HIS A 57 -3.89 -6.98 20.65
N TYR A 58 -2.64 -6.61 20.35
CA TYR A 58 -1.54 -6.72 21.30
C TYR A 58 -1.82 -5.84 22.51
N TYR A 59 -1.71 -6.45 23.68
CA TYR A 59 -1.86 -5.80 24.96
C TYR A 59 -0.52 -5.83 25.69
N PRO A 60 0.02 -4.69 26.15
CA PRO A 60 1.28 -4.67 26.88
C PRO A 60 1.17 -5.53 28.14
N ALA A 61 2.09 -6.47 28.34
CA ALA A 61 2.03 -7.43 29.45
C ALA A 61 2.09 -6.77 30.83
N ASN A 62 2.54 -5.52 30.92
CA ASN A 62 2.54 -4.70 32.14
C ASN A 62 1.25 -3.90 32.34
N TYR A 63 0.25 -4.05 31.47
CA TYR A 63 -1.12 -3.54 31.64
C TYR A 63 -2.10 -4.65 32.04
N ALA A 64 -1.78 -5.92 31.77
CA ALA A 64 -2.46 -7.04 32.39
C ALA A 64 -2.12 -7.06 33.89
N ASP A 65 -3.15 -7.04 34.74
CA ASP A 65 -3.03 -6.93 36.19
C ASP A 65 -4.03 -7.88 36.87
N ASP A 66 -3.67 -8.42 38.03
CA ASP A 66 -4.47 -9.42 38.74
C ASP A 66 -5.51 -8.71 39.63
N ASN A 67 -6.51 -8.10 38.97
CA ASN A 67 -7.56 -7.33 39.62
C ASN A 67 -8.96 -7.59 39.00
N ASP A 68 -10.00 -7.29 39.77
CA ASP A 68 -11.40 -7.59 39.40
C ASP A 68 -11.81 -6.92 38.07
N ASP A 69 -11.37 -5.69 37.79
CA ASP A 69 -11.71 -4.97 36.54
C ASP A 69 -11.12 -5.68 35.30
N PHE A 70 -9.89 -6.21 35.40
CA PHE A 70 -9.26 -6.98 34.32
C PHE A 70 -9.93 -8.34 34.14
N HIS A 71 -10.21 -9.06 35.23
CA HIS A 71 -10.90 -10.35 35.21
C HIS A 71 -12.33 -10.24 34.62
N ASP A 72 -13.08 -9.21 34.99
CA ASP A 72 -14.40 -8.92 34.41
C ASP A 72 -14.30 -8.59 32.90
N TYR A 73 -13.26 -7.86 32.47
CA TYR A 73 -13.04 -7.55 31.06
C TYR A 73 -12.76 -8.81 30.23
N VAL A 74 -11.77 -9.62 30.60
CA VAL A 74 -11.40 -10.84 29.85
C VAL A 74 -12.45 -11.95 29.98
N GLY A 75 -13.27 -11.92 31.02
CA GLY A 75 -14.47 -12.75 31.13
C GLY A 75 -15.56 -12.40 30.11
N GLY A 76 -15.58 -11.16 29.60
CA GLY A 76 -16.52 -10.66 28.60
C GLY A 76 -15.98 -10.62 27.15
N ASP A 77 -14.69 -10.35 26.96
CA ASP A 77 -14.02 -10.33 25.65
C ASP A 77 -12.99 -11.48 25.55
N PRO A 78 -13.22 -12.52 24.72
CA PRO A 78 -12.40 -13.73 24.67
C PRO A 78 -11.02 -13.53 23.98
N LYS A 79 -10.49 -12.31 23.97
CA LYS A 79 -9.14 -12.02 23.49
C LYS A 79 -8.13 -12.41 24.55
N LEU A 80 -7.05 -13.06 24.10
CA LEU A 80 -5.97 -13.57 24.94
C LEU A 80 -5.02 -12.42 25.33
N LEU A 81 -5.49 -11.46 26.13
CA LEU A 81 -4.74 -10.23 26.42
C LEU A 81 -3.46 -10.50 27.21
N GLU A 82 -3.53 -11.37 28.22
CA GLU A 82 -2.38 -11.78 29.04
C GLU A 82 -1.33 -12.51 28.18
N GLU A 83 -1.76 -13.41 27.30
CA GLU A 83 -0.88 -14.17 26.41
C GLU A 83 -0.49 -13.44 25.12
N SER A 84 -1.12 -12.30 24.80
CA SER A 84 -1.01 -11.59 23.53
C SER A 84 0.44 -11.27 23.17
N ASN A 85 1.27 -10.98 24.17
CA ASN A 85 2.69 -10.70 23.99
C ASN A 85 3.47 -11.94 23.54
N ALA A 86 3.26 -13.09 24.20
CA ALA A 86 3.90 -14.37 23.88
C ALA A 86 3.40 -14.94 22.55
N ILE A 87 2.11 -14.79 22.25
CA ILE A 87 1.52 -15.15 20.95
C ILE A 87 2.15 -14.31 19.83
N SER A 88 2.22 -13.00 20.04
CA SER A 88 2.84 -12.07 19.08
C SER A 88 4.31 -12.39 18.85
N ASP A 89 5.12 -12.57 19.90
CA ASP A 89 6.53 -12.97 19.74
C ASP A 89 6.67 -14.29 18.99
N LYS A 90 5.77 -15.24 19.22
CA LYS A 90 5.82 -16.53 18.52
C LYS A 90 5.48 -16.39 17.03
N ALA A 91 4.52 -15.55 16.68
CA ALA A 91 4.20 -15.24 15.28
C ALA A 91 5.37 -14.54 14.59
N ILE A 92 6.02 -13.57 15.27
CA ILE A 92 7.21 -12.87 14.77
C ILE A 92 8.38 -13.84 14.55
N ASP A 93 8.65 -14.76 15.49
CA ASP A 93 9.65 -15.82 15.35
C ASP A 93 9.40 -16.71 14.13
N MET A 94 8.13 -17.06 13.87
CA MET A 94 7.74 -17.86 12.71
C MET A 94 7.95 -17.09 11.40
N ILE A 95 7.55 -15.82 11.34
CA ILE A 95 7.78 -14.94 10.19
C ILE A 95 9.27 -14.79 9.90
N ILE A 96 10.10 -14.54 10.93
CA ILE A 96 11.56 -14.46 10.79
C ILE A 96 12.10 -15.77 10.23
N LYS A 97 11.80 -16.91 10.88
CA LYS A 97 12.24 -18.26 10.46
C LYS A 97 11.85 -18.59 9.02
N ASP A 98 10.69 -18.15 8.56
CA ASP A 98 10.20 -18.44 7.23
C ASP A 98 10.83 -17.51 6.17
N HIS A 99 11.42 -16.37 6.54
CA HIS A 99 12.03 -15.38 5.65
C HIS A 99 11.19 -15.07 4.38
N PRO A 100 9.97 -14.50 4.51
CA PRO A 100 9.21 -14.01 3.37
C PRO A 100 9.86 -12.74 2.79
N ASP A 101 9.60 -12.42 1.52
CA ASP A 101 10.02 -11.14 0.92
C ASP A 101 9.28 -9.95 1.55
N TYR A 102 8.01 -10.18 1.90
CA TYR A 102 7.07 -9.18 2.37
C TYR A 102 6.22 -9.70 3.53
N VAL A 103 5.86 -8.82 4.44
CA VAL A 103 4.79 -9.05 5.43
C VAL A 103 3.73 -7.96 5.24
N LEU A 104 2.48 -8.37 5.12
CA LEU A 104 1.33 -7.48 5.13
C LEU A 104 0.66 -7.58 6.50
N VAL A 105 0.48 -6.45 7.16
CA VAL A 105 -0.23 -6.35 8.43
C VAL A 105 -1.51 -5.55 8.23
N THR A 106 -2.66 -6.21 8.39
CA THR A 106 -3.95 -5.73 7.88
C THR A 106 -4.85 -4.99 8.88
N GLY A 107 -4.28 -4.52 9.98
CA GLY A 107 -4.95 -3.69 10.99
C GLY A 107 -5.28 -4.42 12.28
N ASP A 108 -5.88 -3.68 13.22
CA ASP A 108 -6.21 -4.08 14.58
C ASP A 108 -4.97 -4.66 15.30
N LEU A 109 -3.91 -3.83 15.27
CA LEU A 109 -2.60 -4.10 15.84
C LEU A 109 -2.71 -4.17 17.36
N THR A 110 -3.31 -3.14 17.95
CA THR A 110 -3.45 -2.87 19.38
C THR A 110 -4.82 -3.30 19.89
N LYS A 111 -5.01 -3.36 21.21
CA LYS A 111 -6.32 -3.76 21.75
C LYS A 111 -7.33 -2.64 21.66
N ASP A 112 -6.99 -1.44 22.13
CA ASP A 112 -7.79 -0.21 22.05
C ASP A 112 -6.88 1.04 21.95
N GLY A 113 -5.88 1.02 21.07
CA GLY A 113 -5.10 2.20 20.69
C GLY A 113 -4.04 2.60 21.72
N GLU A 114 -3.53 1.64 22.50
CA GLU A 114 -2.56 1.94 23.55
C GLU A 114 -1.21 2.36 22.96
N GLN A 115 -0.73 3.56 23.31
CA GLN A 115 0.54 4.09 22.78
C GLN A 115 1.74 3.15 23.04
N GLN A 116 1.76 2.43 24.18
CA GLN A 116 2.78 1.42 24.45
C GLN A 116 2.65 0.19 23.55
N ALA A 117 1.41 -0.21 23.21
CA ALA A 117 1.15 -1.32 22.28
C ALA A 117 1.67 -0.99 20.88
N GLU A 118 1.42 0.24 20.39
CA GLU A 118 1.98 0.71 19.11
C GLU A 118 3.51 0.63 19.09
N TYR A 119 4.18 1.12 20.15
CA TYR A 119 5.64 1.10 20.24
C TYR A 119 6.19 -0.34 20.29
N ASP A 120 5.58 -1.22 21.09
CA ASP A 120 6.01 -2.62 21.23
C ASP A 120 5.84 -3.39 19.92
N ILE A 121 4.69 -3.24 19.25
CA ILE A 121 4.45 -3.82 17.92
C ILE A 121 5.44 -3.28 16.89
N ALA A 122 5.71 -1.96 16.89
CA ALA A 122 6.69 -1.38 15.97
C ALA A 122 8.10 -1.96 16.19
N GLN A 123 8.51 -2.26 17.44
CA GLN A 123 9.77 -2.97 17.70
C GLN A 123 9.72 -4.43 17.21
N LYS A 124 8.60 -5.13 17.39
CA LYS A 124 8.41 -6.50 16.89
C LYS A 124 8.47 -6.57 15.36
N PHE A 125 7.88 -5.61 14.65
CA PHE A 125 8.01 -5.49 13.20
C PHE A 125 9.43 -5.10 12.78
N LYS A 126 10.08 -4.20 13.53
CA LYS A 126 11.48 -3.85 13.25
C LYS A 126 12.41 -5.06 13.37
N ARG A 127 12.15 -5.95 14.34
CA ARG A 127 12.85 -7.22 14.53
C ARG A 127 12.71 -8.14 13.31
N ILE A 128 11.54 -8.20 12.65
CA ILE A 128 11.39 -8.92 11.37
C ILE A 128 12.39 -8.39 10.34
N GLU A 129 12.39 -7.08 10.08
CA GLU A 129 13.27 -6.47 9.07
C GLU A 129 14.75 -6.72 9.39
N THR A 130 15.16 -6.52 10.65
CA THR A 130 16.59 -6.56 11.02
C THR A 130 17.13 -7.97 11.14
N GLU A 131 16.37 -8.94 11.66
CA GLU A 131 16.85 -10.32 11.77
C GLU A 131 16.95 -10.97 10.39
N THR A 132 15.92 -10.81 9.55
CA THR A 132 15.92 -11.39 8.19
C THR A 132 16.98 -10.77 7.27
N ALA A 133 17.35 -9.50 7.49
CA ALA A 133 18.44 -8.84 6.76
C ALA A 133 19.83 -9.48 7.00
N LYS A 134 20.07 -10.09 8.18
CA LYS A 134 21.37 -10.71 8.52
C LYS A 134 21.72 -11.87 7.60
N GLU A 135 20.71 -12.63 7.17
CA GLU A 135 20.90 -13.85 6.38
C GLU A 135 20.82 -13.62 4.87
N ASN A 136 20.22 -12.49 4.44
CA ASN A 136 19.93 -12.20 3.03
C ASN A 136 20.75 -11.01 2.48
N GLY A 137 22.07 -10.99 2.77
CA GLY A 137 23.00 -9.99 2.21
C GLY A 137 22.66 -8.54 2.56
N GLY A 138 21.97 -8.30 3.69
CA GLY A 138 21.50 -6.97 4.11
C GLY A 138 20.08 -6.61 3.63
N LYS A 139 19.42 -7.43 2.81
CA LYS A 139 18.04 -7.19 2.34
C LYS A 139 17.03 -7.95 3.21
N GLY A 140 16.52 -7.30 4.24
CA GLY A 140 15.46 -7.85 5.09
C GLY A 140 14.10 -7.96 4.39
N THR A 141 13.22 -8.75 4.99
CA THR A 141 11.77 -8.74 4.76
C THR A 141 11.22 -7.33 4.96
N GLN A 142 10.38 -6.86 4.05
CA GLN A 142 9.73 -5.55 4.17
C GLN A 142 8.35 -5.70 4.80
N VAL A 143 8.06 -4.93 5.86
CA VAL A 143 6.77 -4.94 6.56
C VAL A 143 5.93 -3.76 6.09
N PHE A 144 4.70 -4.03 5.62
CA PHE A 144 3.70 -3.03 5.27
C PHE A 144 2.52 -3.14 6.24
N VAL A 145 2.10 -2.00 6.79
CA VAL A 145 1.09 -1.93 7.84
C VAL A 145 -0.01 -0.96 7.41
N ILE A 146 -1.27 -1.34 7.65
CA ILE A 146 -2.41 -0.43 7.71
C ILE A 146 -2.99 -0.44 9.13
N ASN A 147 -3.65 0.64 9.53
CA ASN A 147 -4.41 0.70 10.77
C ASN A 147 -5.78 0.03 10.62
N GLY A 148 -6.23 -0.64 11.67
CA GLY A 148 -7.63 -1.05 11.83
C GLY A 148 -8.44 -0.03 12.62
N ASN A 149 -9.62 -0.43 13.11
CA ASN A 149 -10.51 0.44 13.87
C ASN A 149 -10.21 0.47 15.38
N HIS A 150 -9.31 -0.38 15.87
CA HIS A 150 -8.82 -0.32 17.25
C HIS A 150 -7.52 0.48 17.43
N ASP A 151 -6.88 0.93 16.34
CA ASP A 151 -5.51 1.46 16.43
C ASP A 151 -5.39 2.98 16.63
N ILE A 152 -6.38 3.78 16.22
CA ILE A 152 -6.33 5.25 16.28
C ILE A 152 -7.70 5.81 16.69
N TYR A 153 -7.69 6.72 17.68
CA TYR A 153 -8.86 7.42 18.23
C TYR A 153 -8.67 8.95 18.29
#